data_AF-A0A849ED37-F1
#
_entry.id   AF-A0A849ED37-F1
#
_cell.length_a   1.000
_cell.length_b   1.000
_cell.length_c   1.000
_cell.angle_alpha   90.00
_cell.angle_beta   90.00
_cell.angle_gamma   90.00
#
_symmetry.space_group_name_H-M   'P 1'
#
loop_
_entity.id
_entity.type
_entity.pdbx_description
1 polymer ?
#
loop_
_entity_poly.entity_id
_entity_poly.type
_entity_poly.pdbx_seq_one_letter_code
_entity_poly.pdbx_strand_id
1 'polypeptide(L)'
;MPRIPTRDSLRQGVPRTTGGIVSAPRDFVGPAVQRTGKHLFEVAGKQAVEQKQQDRARHQRSALELASARARWTSSLLSEQKNYTPEQSPDYENWTRAYEVRAPIWQKRVAQTISDPQVRHQFMAETQDDLAKVGISIGTLARETGLSAKRAEADRSLLHQVDTAASQSDEDGKAIMAGVRAT
;
A
#
# COMPACT_ATOMS: atom_id res chain seq x y z
N MET A 1 43.38 -7.54 -83.42
CA MET A 1 41.99 -7.08 -83.23
C MET A 1 41.09 -8.29 -83.05
N PRO A 2 40.39 -8.44 -81.91
CA PRO A 2 39.51 -9.59 -81.66
C PRO A 2 38.12 -9.37 -82.29
N ARG A 3 37.63 -10.36 -83.07
CA ARG A 3 36.26 -10.36 -83.61
C ARG A 3 35.31 -11.03 -82.61
N ILE A 4 34.21 -10.34 -82.31
CA ILE A 4 33.11 -10.80 -81.46
C ILE A 4 32.40 -11.98 -82.16
N PRO A 5 32.04 -13.08 -81.46
CA PRO A 5 31.29 -14.17 -82.06
C PRO A 5 29.88 -13.71 -82.43
N THR A 6 29.51 -13.83 -83.71
CA THR A 6 28.15 -13.58 -84.20
C THR A 6 27.25 -14.80 -83.98
N ARG A 7 25.94 -14.52 -83.95
CA ARG A 7 24.79 -15.31 -83.48
C ARG A 7 24.65 -16.75 -84.02
N ASP A 8 25.43 -17.15 -85.02
CA ASP A 8 25.44 -18.51 -85.59
C ASP A 8 26.26 -19.53 -84.78
N SER A 9 27.01 -19.06 -83.77
CA SER A 9 27.76 -19.93 -82.85
C SER A 9 26.90 -20.54 -81.73
N LEU A 10 25.63 -20.16 -81.63
CA LEU A 10 24.65 -20.76 -80.74
C LEU A 10 23.80 -21.75 -81.55
N ARG A 11 24.30 -22.98 -81.71
CA ARG A 11 23.49 -24.08 -82.27
C ARG A 11 22.24 -24.23 -81.42
N GLN A 12 21.10 -23.85 -82.00
CA GLN A 12 19.76 -24.17 -81.57
C GLN A 12 19.62 -25.69 -81.44
N GLY A 13 19.83 -26.21 -80.23
CA GLY A 13 19.19 -27.44 -79.80
C GLY A 13 17.77 -27.09 -79.43
N VAL A 14 16.80 -27.36 -80.31
CA VAL A 14 15.39 -27.34 -79.93
C VAL A 14 15.21 -28.41 -78.86
N PRO A 15 14.84 -28.08 -77.60
CA PRO A 15 14.47 -29.13 -76.67
C PRO A 15 13.20 -29.76 -77.23
N ARG A 16 13.31 -31.05 -77.59
CA ARG A 16 12.15 -31.87 -77.94
C ARG A 16 11.16 -31.75 -76.79
N THR A 17 9.96 -31.25 -77.09
CA THR A 17 8.79 -31.27 -76.23
C THR A 17 8.42 -32.73 -75.96
N THR A 18 9.07 -33.32 -74.96
CA THR A 18 8.62 -34.54 -74.32
C THR A 18 7.77 -34.13 -73.14
N GLY A 19 6.57 -34.71 -73.09
CA GLY A 19 5.45 -34.21 -72.33
C GLY A 19 5.69 -34.13 -70.83
N GLY A 20 4.85 -33.29 -70.21
CA GLY A 20 4.74 -33.17 -68.77
C GLY A 20 5.19 -31.80 -68.30
N ILE A 21 4.27 -30.83 -68.30
CA ILE A 21 4.31 -29.80 -67.26
C ILE A 21 4.12 -30.59 -65.96
N VAL A 22 5.21 -30.94 -65.29
CA VAL A 22 5.14 -31.44 -63.93
C VAL A 22 4.71 -30.25 -63.10
N SER A 23 3.40 -30.11 -62.93
CA SER A 23 2.83 -29.27 -61.90
C SER A 23 3.52 -29.68 -60.61
N ALA A 24 4.34 -28.80 -60.03
CA ALA A 24 4.71 -28.96 -58.64
C ALA A 24 3.39 -29.19 -57.87
N PRO A 25 3.28 -30.23 -57.04
CA PRO A 25 2.10 -30.43 -56.22
C PRO A 25 1.87 -29.12 -55.46
N ARG A 26 0.67 -28.55 -55.56
CA ARG A 26 0.33 -27.28 -54.88
C ARG A 26 0.49 -27.36 -53.35
N ASP A 27 0.75 -28.56 -52.82
CA ASP A 27 0.93 -28.88 -51.41
C ASP A 27 2.37 -29.34 -51.04
N PHE A 28 3.36 -29.22 -51.93
CA PHE A 28 4.75 -29.59 -51.61
C PHE A 28 5.44 -28.49 -50.78
N VAL A 29 4.92 -28.23 -49.59
CA VAL A 29 5.65 -27.56 -48.52
C VAL A 29 6.74 -28.54 -48.09
N GLY A 30 7.94 -28.40 -48.67
CA GLY A 30 9.04 -29.34 -48.48
C GLY A 30 9.38 -29.58 -47.01
N PRO A 31 10.02 -30.72 -46.67
CA PRO A 31 10.28 -31.14 -45.28
C PRO A 31 10.99 -30.08 -44.43
N ALA A 32 11.78 -29.21 -45.04
CA ALA A 32 12.45 -28.10 -44.37
C ALA A 32 11.47 -27.05 -43.82
N VAL A 33 10.42 -26.69 -44.56
CA VAL A 33 9.43 -25.69 -44.13
C VAL A 33 8.54 -26.26 -43.02
N GLN A 34 8.17 -27.54 -43.09
CA GLN A 34 7.46 -28.22 -42.01
C GLN A 34 8.32 -28.33 -40.73
N ARG A 35 9.62 -28.59 -40.86
CA ARG A 35 10.56 -28.59 -39.72
C ARG A 35 10.71 -27.20 -39.11
N THR A 36 10.86 -26.15 -39.92
CA THR A 36 10.93 -24.76 -39.46
C THR A 36 9.64 -24.35 -38.75
N GLY A 37 8.47 -24.69 -39.30
CA GLY A 37 7.16 -24.43 -38.68
C GLY A 37 7.01 -25.13 -37.32
N LYS A 38 7.39 -26.41 -37.22
CA LYS A 38 7.41 -27.13 -35.93
C LYS A 38 8.38 -26.50 -34.92
N HIS A 39 9.57 -26.11 -35.37
CA HIS A 39 10.56 -25.50 -34.50
C HIS A 39 10.12 -24.13 -33.96
N LEU A 40 9.45 -23.31 -34.78
CA LEU A 40 8.85 -22.05 -34.34
C LEU A 40 7.71 -22.28 -33.34
N PHE A 41 6.87 -23.30 -33.56
CA PHE A 41 5.79 -23.65 -32.64
C PHE A 41 6.32 -24.14 -31.29
N GLU A 42 7.39 -24.94 -31.29
CA GLU A 42 8.06 -25.37 -30.05
C GLU A 42 8.72 -24.20 -29.31
N VAL A 43 9.35 -23.26 -30.03
CA VAL A 43 9.95 -22.06 -29.43
C VAL A 43 8.86 -21.15 -28.83
N ALA A 44 7.77 -20.92 -29.57
CA ALA A 44 6.62 -20.17 -29.08
C ALA A 44 5.97 -20.85 -27.87
N GLY A 45 5.87 -22.19 -27.89
CA GLY A 45 5.38 -22.98 -26.76
C GLY A 45 6.28 -22.84 -25.52
N LYS A 46 7.60 -22.90 -25.69
CA LYS A 46 8.57 -22.69 -24.60
C LYS A 46 8.48 -21.26 -24.04
N GLN A 47 8.42 -20.25 -24.90
CA GLN A 47 8.25 -18.85 -24.48
C GLN A 47 6.93 -18.62 -23.73
N ALA A 48 5.83 -19.24 -24.17
CA ALA A 48 4.54 -19.15 -23.49
C ALA A 48 4.57 -19.82 -22.10
N VAL A 49 5.31 -20.93 -21.95
CA VAL A 49 5.50 -21.58 -20.64
C VAL A 49 6.36 -20.73 -19.72
N GLU A 50 7.46 -20.16 -20.23
CA GLU A 50 8.33 -19.25 -19.47
C GLU A 50 7.59 -18.00 -19.01
N GLN A 51 6.78 -17.38 -19.89
CA GLN A 51 5.93 -16.24 -19.51
C GLN A 51 4.95 -16.62 -18.41
N LYS A 52 4.24 -17.75 -18.54
CA LYS A 52 3.33 -18.23 -17.49
C LYS A 52 4.05 -18.48 -16.15
N GLN A 53 5.28 -18.97 -16.17
CA GLN A 53 6.07 -19.15 -14.95
C GLN A 53 6.48 -17.81 -14.34
N GLN A 54 6.91 -16.85 -15.16
CA GLN A 54 7.25 -15.51 -14.70
C GLN A 54 6.03 -14.78 -14.12
N ASP A 55 4.86 -14.91 -14.74
CA ASP A 55 3.62 -14.31 -14.24
C ASP A 55 3.22 -14.91 -12.90
N ARG A 56 3.30 -16.24 -12.75
CA ARG A 56 3.07 -16.91 -11.45
C ARG A 56 4.03 -16.42 -10.38
N ALA A 57 5.32 -16.31 -10.69
CA ALA A 57 6.33 -15.82 -9.75
C ALA A 57 6.08 -14.36 -9.36
N ARG A 58 5.66 -13.51 -10.30
CA ARG A 58 5.25 -12.12 -10.04
C ARG A 58 4.03 -12.08 -9.12
N HIS A 59 2.98 -12.85 -9.40
CA HIS A 59 1.80 -12.91 -8.54
C HIS A 59 2.12 -13.39 -7.11
N GLN A 60 2.96 -14.41 -6.97
CA GLN A 60 3.40 -14.89 -5.66
C GLN A 60 4.18 -13.81 -4.91
N ARG A 61 5.12 -13.12 -5.58
CA ARG A 61 5.87 -12.01 -4.99
C ARG A 61 4.94 -10.86 -4.59
N SER A 62 4.04 -10.45 -5.46
CA SER A 62 3.03 -9.42 -5.20
C SER A 62 2.16 -9.76 -3.98
N ALA A 63 1.73 -11.02 -3.84
CA ALA A 63 0.97 -11.49 -2.68
C ALA A 63 1.78 -11.45 -1.37
N LEU A 64 3.06 -11.85 -1.41
CA LEU A 64 3.97 -11.77 -0.27
C LEU A 64 4.25 -10.32 0.13
N GLU A 65 4.48 -9.43 -0.85
CA GLU A 65 4.68 -8.00 -0.60
C GLU A 65 3.44 -7.40 0.08
N LEU A 66 2.23 -7.71 -0.41
CA LEU A 66 0.98 -7.26 0.20
C LEU A 66 0.81 -7.78 1.63
N ALA A 67 1.05 -9.06 1.88
CA ALA A 67 0.96 -9.65 3.21
C ALA A 67 1.95 -8.98 4.19
N SER A 68 3.19 -8.77 3.75
CA SER A 68 4.21 -8.10 4.55
C SER A 68 3.86 -6.63 4.85
N ALA A 69 3.27 -5.93 3.87
CA ALA A 69 2.81 -4.55 4.03
C ALA A 69 1.66 -4.48 5.04
N ARG A 70 0.68 -5.38 4.96
CA ARG A 70 -0.42 -5.48 5.94
C ARG A 70 0.08 -5.78 7.36
N ALA A 71 1.07 -6.66 7.51
CA ALA A 71 1.67 -6.93 8.81
C ALA A 71 2.40 -5.70 9.40
N ARG A 72 3.17 -4.97 8.57
CA ARG A 72 3.84 -3.73 8.99
C ARG A 72 2.84 -2.63 9.34
N TRP A 73 1.77 -2.51 8.55
CA TRP A 73 0.69 -1.56 8.78
C TRP A 73 0.00 -1.78 10.12
N THR A 74 -0.48 -3.00 10.36
CA THR A 74 -1.16 -3.37 11.60
C THR A 74 -0.27 -3.19 12.83
N SER A 75 1.00 -3.59 12.74
CA SER A 75 1.98 -3.32 13.80
C SER A 75 2.17 -1.82 14.06
N SER A 76 2.20 -0.99 13.02
CA SER A 76 2.38 0.46 13.16
C SER A 76 1.15 1.10 13.80
N LEU A 77 -0.06 0.70 13.39
CA LEU A 77 -1.31 1.16 14.00
C LEU A 77 -1.41 0.78 15.48
N LEU A 78 -1.10 -0.46 15.84
CA LEU A 78 -1.11 -0.94 17.22
C LEU A 78 -0.10 -0.20 18.09
N SER A 79 1.11 0.02 17.57
CA SER A 79 2.13 0.79 18.28
C SER A 79 1.68 2.23 18.49
N GLU A 80 1.02 2.81 17.49
CA GLU A 80 0.58 4.19 17.57
C GLU A 80 -0.58 4.36 18.55
N GLN A 81 -1.56 3.46 18.57
CA GLN A 81 -2.67 3.52 19.52
C GLN A 81 -2.19 3.53 20.97
N LYS A 82 -1.11 2.81 21.29
CA LYS A 82 -0.52 2.79 22.63
C LYS A 82 0.04 4.15 23.07
N ASN A 83 0.40 5.02 22.14
CA ASN A 83 0.93 6.36 22.42
C ASN A 83 -0.15 7.33 22.93
N TYR A 84 -1.43 7.03 22.70
CA TYR A 84 -2.56 7.86 23.12
C TYR A 84 -3.07 7.43 24.49
N THR A 85 -2.22 7.64 25.49
CA THR A 85 -2.56 7.45 26.91
C THR A 85 -2.25 8.74 27.67
N PRO A 86 -2.99 9.07 28.75
CA PRO A 86 -2.75 10.28 29.52
C PRO A 86 -1.32 10.40 30.05
N GLU A 87 -0.67 9.26 30.33
CA GLU A 87 0.71 9.20 30.82
C GLU A 87 1.74 9.51 29.73
N GLN A 88 1.51 9.05 28.50
CA GLN A 88 2.46 9.21 27.39
C GLN A 88 2.22 10.49 26.59
N SER A 89 0.97 10.93 26.49
CA SER A 89 0.55 12.11 25.74
C SER A 89 -0.46 12.92 26.57
N PRO A 90 -0.03 13.77 27.51
CA PRO A 90 -0.95 14.49 28.39
C PRO A 90 -1.87 15.49 27.67
N ASP A 91 -1.48 15.93 26.47
CA ASP A 91 -2.22 16.87 25.64
C ASP A 91 -3.30 16.16 24.80
N TYR A 92 -4.34 15.68 25.47
CA TYR A 92 -5.44 14.93 24.85
C TYR A 92 -6.28 15.77 23.87
N GLU A 93 -6.28 17.10 23.98
CA GLU A 93 -6.99 17.97 23.03
C GLU A 93 -6.39 17.89 21.62
N ASN A 94 -5.10 17.60 21.51
CA ASN A 94 -4.39 17.51 20.23
C ASN A 94 -4.23 16.08 19.69
N TRP A 95 -4.71 15.05 20.40
CA TRP A 95 -4.53 13.65 19.98
C TRP A 95 -5.06 13.35 18.59
N THR A 96 -6.29 13.77 18.29
CA THR A 96 -6.93 13.54 16.99
C THR A 96 -6.11 14.17 15.87
N ARG A 97 -5.70 15.44 16.05
CA ARG A 97 -4.90 16.16 15.05
C ARG A 97 -3.53 15.52 14.87
N ALA A 98 -2.88 15.11 15.95
CA ALA A 98 -1.58 14.46 15.90
C ALA A 98 -1.65 13.11 15.16
N TYR A 99 -2.73 12.36 15.34
CA TYR A 99 -2.98 11.12 14.62
C TYR A 99 -3.21 11.37 13.13
N GLU A 100 -4.13 12.29 12.78
CA GLU A 100 -4.49 12.60 11.39
C GLU A 100 -3.30 13.07 10.54
N VAL A 101 -2.33 13.75 11.15
CA VAL A 101 -1.10 14.17 10.48
C VAL A 101 -0.13 13.00 10.26
N ARG A 102 0.05 12.14 11.28
CA ARG A 102 1.09 11.10 11.26
C ARG A 102 0.66 9.84 10.52
N ALA A 103 -0.59 9.41 10.69
CA ALA A 103 -1.06 8.12 10.21
C ALA A 103 -1.01 7.97 8.66
N PRO A 104 -1.39 8.98 7.86
CA PRO A 104 -1.24 8.91 6.40
C PRO A 104 0.21 8.84 5.93
N ILE A 105 1.16 9.39 6.70
CA ILE A 105 2.59 9.33 6.38
C ILE A 105 3.08 7.89 6.51
N TRP A 106 2.68 7.15 7.55
CA TRP A 106 3.03 5.74 7.70
C TRP A 106 2.40 4.87 6.64
N GLN A 107 1.12 5.07 6.34
CA GLN A 107 0.43 4.35 5.27
C GLN A 107 1.20 4.49 3.95
N LYS A 108 1.62 5.71 3.59
CA LYS A 108 2.45 5.98 2.41
C LYS A 108 3.82 5.31 2.48
N ARG A 109 4.51 5.35 3.63
CA ARG A 109 5.81 4.67 3.82
C ARG A 109 5.71 3.16 3.66
N VAL A 110 4.65 2.53 4.18
CA VAL A 110 4.41 1.09 4.01
C VAL A 110 4.10 0.78 2.55
N ALA A 111 3.24 1.58 1.90
CA ALA A 111 2.90 1.43 0.49
C ALA A 111 4.11 1.54 -0.45
N GLN A 112 5.13 2.34 -0.10
CA GLN A 112 6.38 2.45 -0.86
C GLN A 112 7.19 1.14 -0.90
N THR A 113 6.95 0.22 0.04
CA THR A 113 7.63 -1.08 0.06
C THR A 113 7.04 -2.10 -0.92
N ILE A 114 5.88 -1.78 -1.51
CA ILE A 114 5.21 -2.61 -2.51
C ILE A 114 5.69 -2.19 -3.90
N SER A 115 6.28 -3.12 -4.64
CA SER A 115 6.86 -2.88 -5.96
C SER A 115 5.78 -2.70 -7.03
N ASP A 116 4.72 -3.50 -6.95
CA ASP A 116 3.61 -3.51 -7.91
C ASP A 116 2.64 -2.34 -7.67
N PRO A 117 2.42 -1.43 -8.65
CA PRO A 117 1.51 -0.31 -8.51
C PRO A 117 0.06 -0.71 -8.23
N GLN A 118 -0.45 -1.79 -8.82
CA GLN A 118 -1.84 -2.22 -8.61
C GLN A 118 -2.04 -2.70 -7.18
N VAL A 119 -1.10 -3.50 -6.69
CA VAL A 119 -1.09 -3.98 -5.30
C VAL A 119 -0.95 -2.82 -4.32
N ARG A 120 -0.14 -1.82 -4.66
CA ARG A 120 0.02 -0.59 -3.86
C ARG A 120 -1.30 0.17 -3.76
N HIS A 121 -2.01 0.34 -4.87
CA HIS A 121 -3.33 0.98 -4.88
C HIS A 121 -4.35 0.20 -4.06
N GLN A 122 -4.38 -1.13 -4.21
CA GLN A 122 -5.23 -2.00 -3.41
C GLN A 122 -4.95 -1.84 -1.90
N PHE A 123 -3.67 -1.90 -1.50
CA PHE A 123 -3.26 -1.69 -0.11
C PHE A 123 -3.71 -0.32 0.43
N MET A 124 -3.49 0.75 -0.33
CA MET A 124 -3.91 2.10 0.06
C MET A 124 -5.43 2.21 0.23
N ALA A 125 -6.21 1.57 -0.63
CA ALA A 125 -7.67 1.56 -0.53
C ALA A 125 -8.16 0.78 0.70
N GLU A 126 -7.59 -0.41 0.95
CA GLU A 126 -7.93 -1.25 2.10
C GLU A 126 -7.64 -0.54 3.43
N THR A 127 -6.49 0.10 3.53
CA THR A 127 -6.01 0.72 4.78
C THR A 127 -6.62 2.10 5.06
N GLN A 128 -7.36 2.68 4.11
CA GLN A 128 -8.04 3.96 4.28
C GLN A 128 -9.15 3.89 5.33
N ASP A 129 -9.88 2.78 5.37
CA ASP A 129 -10.95 2.56 6.35
C ASP A 129 -10.37 2.34 7.75
N ASP A 130 -9.25 1.61 7.87
CA ASP A 130 -8.53 1.44 9.13
C ASP A 130 -8.10 2.78 9.74
N LEU A 131 -7.56 3.68 8.90
CA LEU A 131 -7.19 5.03 9.31
C LEU A 131 -8.37 5.79 9.93
N ALA A 132 -9.52 5.76 9.26
CA ALA A 132 -10.71 6.44 9.75
C ALA A 132 -11.21 5.85 11.07
N LYS A 133 -11.30 4.51 11.16
CA LYS A 133 -11.74 3.80 12.38
C LYS A 133 -10.86 4.12 13.58
N VAL A 134 -9.54 4.06 13.39
CA VAL A 134 -8.59 4.32 14.48
C VAL A 134 -8.61 5.81 14.87
N GLY A 135 -8.72 6.72 13.91
CA GLY A 135 -8.88 8.16 14.20
C GLY A 135 -10.12 8.46 15.05
N ILE A 136 -11.27 7.84 14.73
CA ILE A 136 -12.50 7.96 15.52
C ILE A 136 -12.30 7.40 16.93
N SER A 137 -11.62 6.26 17.07
CA SER A 137 -11.33 5.64 18.36
C SER A 137 -10.46 6.57 19.23
N ILE A 138 -9.39 7.13 18.68
CA ILE A 138 -8.50 8.06 19.39
C ILE A 138 -9.25 9.33 19.77
N GLY A 139 -10.06 9.89 18.87
CA GLY A 139 -10.85 11.09 19.16
C GLY A 139 -11.95 10.85 20.22
N THR A 140 -12.46 9.63 20.35
CA THR A 140 -13.39 9.27 21.42
C THR A 140 -12.66 9.14 22.75
N LEU A 141 -11.52 8.45 22.77
CA LEU A 141 -10.67 8.33 23.95
C LEU A 141 -10.18 9.70 24.47
N ALA A 142 -9.78 10.59 23.56
CA ALA A 142 -9.38 11.97 23.87
C ALA A 142 -10.50 12.76 24.57
N ARG A 143 -11.74 12.65 24.06
CA ARG A 143 -12.91 13.30 24.66
C ARG A 143 -13.24 12.75 26.04
N GLU A 144 -13.23 11.44 26.21
CA GLU A 144 -13.47 10.79 27.50
C GLU A 144 -12.43 11.20 28.53
N THR A 145 -11.15 11.16 28.13
CA THR A 145 -10.02 11.61 28.96
C THR A 145 -10.19 13.08 29.36
N GLY A 146 -10.49 13.96 28.42
CA GLY A 146 -10.68 15.37 28.72
C GLY A 146 -11.87 15.68 29.62
N LEU A 147 -12.98 14.96 29.45
CA LEU A 147 -14.13 15.08 30.37
C LEU A 147 -13.77 14.59 31.78
N SER A 148 -13.01 13.50 31.88
CA SER A 148 -12.54 12.99 33.18
C SER A 148 -11.61 13.97 33.89
N ALA A 149 -10.68 14.59 33.15
CA ALA A 149 -9.77 15.60 33.68
C ALA A 149 -10.50 16.84 34.17
N LYS A 150 -11.45 17.36 33.38
CA LYS A 150 -12.28 18.52 33.75
C LYS A 150 -13.13 18.25 35.00
N ARG A 151 -13.68 17.03 35.13
CA ARG A 151 -14.40 16.62 36.35
C ARG A 151 -13.48 16.58 37.56
N ALA A 152 -12.31 15.96 37.44
CA ALA A 152 -11.35 15.90 38.53
C ALA A 152 -10.86 17.31 38.97
N GLU A 153 -10.71 18.24 38.03
CA GLU A 153 -10.36 19.63 38.32
C GLU A 153 -11.51 20.37 39.02
N ALA A 154 -12.76 20.19 38.55
CA ALA A 154 -13.94 20.74 39.19
C ALA A 154 -14.10 20.23 40.64
N ASP A 155 -13.94 18.93 40.87
CA ASP A 155 -14.03 18.32 42.20
C ASP A 155 -12.97 18.88 43.14
N ARG A 156 -11.72 19.05 42.67
CA ARG A 156 -10.66 19.69 43.45
C ARG A 156 -10.95 21.15 43.76
N SER A 157 -11.48 21.90 42.80
CA SER A 157 -11.85 23.30 43.00
C SER A 157 -12.98 23.44 44.02
N LEU A 158 -13.99 22.55 43.97
CA LEU A 158 -15.07 22.50 44.94
C LEU A 158 -14.57 22.17 46.34
N LEU A 159 -13.71 21.15 46.48
CA LEU A 159 -13.08 20.82 47.76
C LEU A 159 -12.28 22.00 48.32
N HIS A 160 -11.47 22.66 47.49
CA HIS A 160 -10.73 23.84 47.91
C HIS A 160 -11.64 24.99 48.36
N GLN A 161 -12.77 25.22 47.68
CA GLN A 161 -13.74 26.24 48.09
C GLN A 161 -14.39 25.89 49.43
N VAL A 162 -14.75 24.62 49.66
CA VAL A 162 -15.29 24.15 50.94
C VAL A 162 -14.27 24.30 52.06
N ASP A 163 -13.02 23.89 51.84
CA ASP A 163 -11.95 24.03 52.84
C ASP A 163 -11.65 25.50 53.18
N THR A 164 -11.67 26.38 52.16
CA THR A 164 -11.47 27.82 52.36
C THR A 164 -12.62 28.43 53.15
N ALA A 165 -13.87 28.08 52.82
CA ALA A 165 -15.05 28.56 53.53
C ALA A 165 -15.11 28.05 54.98
N ALA A 166 -14.74 26.78 55.22
CA ALA A 166 -14.63 26.22 56.56
C ALA A 166 -13.57 26.95 57.40
N SER A 167 -12.42 27.28 56.79
CA SER A 167 -11.33 28.00 57.47
C SER A 167 -11.69 29.45 57.82
N GLN A 168 -12.43 30.15 56.95
CA GLN A 168 -12.90 31.52 57.20
C GLN A 168 -13.92 31.59 58.33
N SER A 169 -14.80 30.59 58.42
CA SER A 169 -15.82 30.49 59.48
C SER A 169 -15.21 30.40 60.89
N ASP A 170 -14.07 29.71 61.01
CA ASP A 170 -13.34 29.57 62.29
C ASP A 170 -12.59 30.85 62.70
N GLU A 171 -12.12 31.66 61.76
CA GLU A 171 -11.51 32.97 62.06
C GLU A 171 -12.55 34.00 62.51
N ASP A 172 -13.70 34.07 61.84
CA ASP A 172 -14.80 34.94 62.25
C ASP A 172 -15.35 34.55 63.64
N GLY A 173 -15.49 33.25 63.91
CA GLY A 173 -15.88 32.75 65.24
C GLY A 173 -14.86 33.10 66.34
N LYS A 174 -13.55 33.04 66.05
CA LYS A 174 -12.50 33.47 66.97
C LYS A 174 -12.49 34.98 67.21
N ALA A 175 -12.72 35.79 66.18
CA ALA A 175 -12.77 37.24 66.29
C ALA A 175 -13.95 37.70 67.19
N ILE A 176 -15.12 37.08 67.02
CA ILE A 176 -16.31 37.38 67.85
C ILE A 176 -16.06 36.99 69.32
N MET A 177 -15.49 35.81 69.57
CA MET A 177 -15.21 35.34 70.94
C MET A 177 -14.09 36.13 71.63
N ALA A 178 -13.13 36.67 70.87
CA ALA A 178 -12.11 37.57 71.40
C ALA A 178 -12.70 38.95 71.78
N GLY A 179 -13.64 39.47 70.99
CA GLY A 179 -14.34 40.73 71.31
C GLY A 179 -15.23 40.64 72.55
N VAL A 180 -15.87 39.49 72.80
CA VAL A 180 -16.73 39.26 73.98
C VAL A 180 -15.92 39.10 75.28
N ARG A 181 -14.64 38.71 75.23
CA ARG A 181 -13.77 38.62 76.43
C ARG A 181 -13.09 39.94 76.81
N ALA A 182 -13.15 40.97 75.96
CA ALA A 182 -12.48 42.25 76.15
C ALA A 182 -13.38 43.35 76.77
N THR A 183 -14.62 43.03 77.14
CA THR A 183 -15.59 43.90 77.83
C THR A 183 -15.90 43.35 79.21
#